data_AF-A0A6M0R8U0-F1
#
_entry.id   AF-A0A6M0R8U0-F1
#
_cell.length_a   1.000
_cell.length_b   1.000
_cell.length_c   1.000
_cell.angle_alpha   90.00
_cell.angle_beta   90.00
_cell.angle_gamma   90.00
#
_symmetry.space_group_name_H-M   'P 1'
#
loop_
_entity.id
_entity.type
_entity.pdbx_description
1 polymer ?
#
loop_
_entity_poly.entity_id
_entity_poly.type
_entity_poly.pdbx_seq_one_letter_code
_entity_poly.pdbx_strand_id
1 'polypeptide(L)'
;MDTTNKSKKLYFKALELINKGYIDKALDCCEKSIAVDIKNSSAINLKGLLYYLKGDLISAKKLWKMNYSSNKDEIAHKYLNGMKFDEKLLKKYADAVLLKKKSSIREAIDLFKQCEESDFNSINVSNNISECYLKLGKYTDALEYNNKVIAIDKNNECGKNIRKILTKRKVVKSDRKKICKIVVGIILIISVFTSTLMFTFNSEFKNKYLGNIKLKKEPKKVTSKKQVPQNKSKKVENKSIKKESNLKFNADEAKEGLNKKDYNKLYNIYNYWKDKDLNINDKSILIKVEDVLKEEGIQYMYNNALNLLKDNKFKESNECLLKAYSFGYINYLYPHIIYLLGTNYEAMENISEAIKYYEQYDNKFNKDNYEEVVLYKLCILYEKIDNNKSKNYANRLINQYPSSIYNNSNIKRVLNNN
;
A
#
# COMPACT_ATOMS: atom_id res chain seq x y z
N MET A 1 20.07 4.80 29.77
CA MET A 1 18.88 3.92 29.81
C MET A 1 19.17 2.73 28.93
N ASP A 2 19.16 1.53 29.50
CA ASP A 2 19.48 0.27 28.82
C ASP A 2 18.58 0.04 27.57
N THR A 3 19.20 -0.10 26.40
CA THR A 3 18.52 -0.23 25.09
C THR A 3 17.66 -1.50 25.03
N THR A 4 18.11 -2.58 25.68
CA THR A 4 17.36 -3.85 25.79
C THR A 4 16.05 -3.66 26.55
N ASN A 5 16.04 -2.84 27.60
CA ASN A 5 14.84 -2.53 28.37
C ASN A 5 13.83 -1.70 27.55
N LYS A 6 14.31 -0.77 26.71
CA LYS A 6 13.45 0.03 25.83
C LYS A 6 12.80 -0.81 24.73
N SER A 7 13.55 -1.71 24.09
CA SER A 7 13.00 -2.61 23.05
C SER A 7 11.92 -3.53 23.62
N LYS A 8 12.15 -4.17 24.77
CA LYS A 8 11.15 -5.02 25.44
C LYS A 8 9.85 -4.27 25.76
N LYS A 9 9.93 -3.02 26.24
CA LYS A 9 8.74 -2.19 26.49
C LYS A 9 7.92 -1.93 25.23
N LEU A 10 8.57 -1.68 24.09
CA LEU A 10 7.90 -1.47 22.81
C LEU A 10 7.21 -2.75 22.33
N TYR A 11 7.85 -3.90 22.49
CA TYR A 11 7.23 -5.21 22.23
C TYR A 11 5.98 -5.46 23.08
N PHE A 12 6.03 -5.24 24.40
CA PHE A 12 4.86 -5.40 25.27
C PHE A 12 3.73 -4.44 24.91
N LYS A 13 4.07 -3.20 24.53
CA LYS A 13 3.09 -2.24 24.02
C LYS A 13 2.44 -2.72 22.72
N ALA A 14 3.19 -3.38 21.82
CA ALA A 14 2.63 -3.98 20.62
C ALA A 14 1.60 -5.07 20.96
N LEU A 15 1.90 -5.96 21.91
CA LEU A 15 0.96 -6.98 22.40
C LEU A 15 -0.32 -6.36 22.98
N GLU A 16 -0.19 -5.32 23.80
CA GLU A 16 -1.35 -4.61 24.36
C GLU A 16 -2.24 -4.00 23.25
N LEU A 17 -1.62 -3.45 22.21
CA LEU A 17 -2.33 -2.88 21.06
C LEU A 17 -3.06 -3.97 20.26
N ILE A 18 -2.47 -5.15 20.08
CA ILE A 18 -3.11 -6.30 19.44
C ILE A 18 -4.34 -6.75 20.23
N ASN A 19 -4.22 -6.89 21.55
CA ASN A 19 -5.35 -7.26 22.42
C ASN A 19 -6.51 -6.25 22.35
N LYS A 20 -6.23 -5.01 21.95
CA LYS A 20 -7.23 -3.95 21.74
C LYS A 20 -7.70 -3.85 20.27
N GLY A 21 -7.19 -4.69 19.37
CA GLY A 21 -7.52 -4.71 17.95
C GLY A 21 -6.89 -3.57 17.13
N TYR A 22 -5.75 -3.02 17.57
CA TYR A 22 -5.03 -1.92 16.89
C TYR A 22 -3.77 -2.40 16.16
N ILE A 23 -3.94 -3.21 15.12
CA ILE A 23 -2.84 -3.87 14.41
C ILE A 23 -1.81 -2.90 13.82
N ASP A 24 -2.24 -1.83 13.13
CA ASP A 24 -1.27 -0.91 12.50
C ASP A 24 -0.40 -0.19 13.54
N LYS A 25 -0.96 0.12 14.71
CA LYS A 25 -0.19 0.69 15.82
C LYS A 25 0.74 -0.35 16.45
N ALA A 26 0.33 -1.61 16.49
CA ALA A 26 1.19 -2.69 16.96
C ALA A 26 2.38 -2.91 16.01
N LEU A 27 2.15 -2.85 14.69
CA LEU A 27 3.21 -2.89 13.67
C LEU A 27 4.24 -1.75 13.87
N ASP A 28 3.78 -0.52 14.11
CA ASP A 28 4.66 0.62 14.41
C ASP A 28 5.47 0.41 15.70
N CYS A 29 4.86 -0.15 16.75
CA CYS A 29 5.59 -0.52 17.97
C CYS A 29 6.63 -1.61 17.72
N CYS A 30 6.32 -2.63 16.91
CA CYS A 30 7.29 -3.64 16.52
C CYS A 30 8.45 -3.04 15.72
N GLU A 31 8.18 -2.17 14.75
CA GLU A 31 9.21 -1.45 13.98
C GLU A 31 10.16 -0.71 14.92
N LYS A 32 9.61 0.11 15.82
CA LYS A 32 10.39 0.85 16.81
C LYS A 32 11.18 -0.07 17.73
N SER A 33 10.62 -1.22 18.11
CA SER A 33 11.31 -2.21 18.94
C SER A 33 12.53 -2.78 18.22
N ILE A 34 12.39 -3.13 16.95
CA ILE A 34 13.47 -3.71 16.12
C ILE A 34 14.53 -2.65 15.82
N ALA A 35 14.13 -1.40 15.55
CA ALA A 35 15.06 -0.29 15.34
C ALA A 35 15.91 0.02 16.59
N VAL A 36 15.37 -0.19 17.79
CA VAL A 36 16.12 -0.05 19.05
C VAL A 36 17.03 -1.25 19.30
N ASP A 37 16.56 -2.47 19.02
CA ASP A 37 17.32 -3.69 19.21
C ASP A 37 16.88 -4.77 18.21
N ILE A 38 17.71 -5.00 17.19
CA ILE A 38 17.47 -5.99 16.14
C ILE A 38 17.59 -7.44 16.65
N LYS A 39 18.14 -7.65 17.86
CA LYS A 39 18.17 -8.96 18.52
C LYS A 39 16.89 -9.30 19.28
N ASN A 40 15.91 -8.39 19.33
CA ASN A 40 14.61 -8.70 19.91
C ASN A 40 13.79 -9.60 18.97
N SER A 41 14.09 -10.90 19.00
CA SER A 41 13.46 -11.92 18.16
C SER A 41 11.94 -11.96 18.31
N SER A 42 11.43 -11.70 19.51
CA SER A 42 9.98 -11.68 19.78
C SER A 42 9.27 -10.56 19.02
N ALA A 43 9.87 -9.37 18.96
CA ALA A 43 9.32 -8.25 18.20
C ALA A 43 9.32 -8.51 16.68
N ILE A 44 10.38 -9.13 16.16
CA ILE A 44 10.47 -9.53 14.74
C ILE A 44 9.41 -10.58 14.40
N ASN A 45 9.27 -11.61 15.23
CA ASN A 45 8.26 -12.65 15.05
C ASN A 45 6.84 -12.07 15.10
N LEU A 46 6.56 -11.21 16.07
CA LEU A 46 5.26 -10.55 16.18
C LEU A 46 4.95 -9.69 14.95
N LYS A 47 5.91 -8.92 14.45
CA LYS A 47 5.74 -8.15 13.22
C LYS A 47 5.43 -9.06 12.02
N GLY A 48 6.14 -10.19 11.92
CA GLY A 48 5.90 -11.19 10.88
C GLY A 48 4.49 -11.79 10.95
N LEU A 49 4.02 -12.13 12.16
CA LEU A 49 2.65 -12.61 12.39
C LEU A 49 1.59 -11.58 12.00
N LEU A 50 1.82 -10.29 12.29
CA LEU A 50 0.88 -9.24 11.92
C LEU A 50 0.78 -9.08 10.39
N TYR A 51 1.90 -9.18 9.66
CA TYR A 51 1.87 -9.24 8.20
C TYR A 51 1.17 -10.50 7.68
N TYR A 52 1.43 -11.64 8.31
CA TYR A 52 0.81 -12.92 7.98
C TYR A 52 -0.73 -12.88 8.08
N LEU A 53 -1.26 -12.35 9.19
CA LEU A 53 -2.71 -12.17 9.38
C LEU A 53 -3.33 -11.18 8.35
N LYS A 54 -2.57 -10.15 7.95
CA LYS A 54 -2.95 -9.18 6.92
C LYS A 54 -2.82 -9.72 5.49
N GLY A 55 -2.28 -10.94 5.30
CA GLY A 55 -2.08 -11.56 4.00
C GLY A 55 -0.79 -11.19 3.29
N ASP A 56 0.09 -10.43 3.93
CA ASP A 56 1.41 -10.11 3.39
C ASP A 56 2.42 -11.21 3.73
N LEU A 57 2.28 -12.33 3.01
CA LEU A 57 3.13 -13.51 3.18
C LEU A 57 4.62 -13.19 2.94
N ILE A 58 4.91 -12.23 2.07
CA ILE A 58 6.27 -11.91 1.63
C ILE A 58 7.01 -11.15 2.73
N SER A 59 6.38 -10.12 3.30
CA SER A 59 6.97 -9.39 4.44
C SER A 59 7.13 -10.29 5.65
N ALA A 60 6.14 -11.17 5.93
CA ALA A 60 6.26 -12.19 6.98
C ALA A 60 7.47 -13.12 6.74
N LYS A 61 7.63 -13.64 5.52
CA LYS A 61 8.75 -14.52 5.13
C LYS A 61 10.09 -13.84 5.30
N LYS A 62 10.21 -12.57 4.87
CA LYS A 62 11.45 -11.79 5.00
C LYS A 62 11.85 -11.62 6.47
N LEU A 63 10.89 -11.24 7.33
CA LEU A 63 11.14 -11.05 8.76
C LEU A 63 11.55 -12.36 9.45
N TRP A 64 10.87 -13.47 9.17
CA TRP A 64 11.22 -14.75 9.77
C TRP A 64 12.54 -15.32 9.25
N LYS A 65 12.86 -15.14 7.96
CA LYS A 65 14.20 -15.47 7.43
C LYS A 65 15.28 -14.65 8.14
N MET A 66 15.10 -13.33 8.24
CA MET A 66 16.04 -12.46 8.94
C MET A 66 16.22 -12.89 10.39
N ASN A 67 15.12 -13.15 11.11
CA ASN A 67 15.16 -13.56 12.52
C ASN A 67 15.89 -14.90 12.72
N TYR A 68 15.61 -15.88 11.87
CA TYR A 68 16.31 -17.16 11.92
C TYR A 68 17.79 -17.03 11.58
N SER A 69 18.14 -16.29 10.53
CA SER A 69 19.53 -16.11 10.11
C SER A 69 20.37 -15.38 11.17
N SER A 70 19.87 -14.26 11.69
CA SER A 70 20.60 -13.37 12.59
C SER A 70 20.50 -13.75 14.06
N ASN A 71 19.34 -14.22 14.53
CA ASN A 71 19.10 -14.49 15.94
C ASN A 71 18.96 -15.99 16.26
N LYS A 72 19.07 -16.88 15.25
CA LYS A 72 18.86 -18.33 15.40
C LYS A 72 17.51 -18.67 16.05
N ASP A 73 16.49 -17.88 15.75
CA ASP A 73 15.17 -18.03 16.34
C ASP A 73 14.42 -19.23 15.71
N GLU A 74 14.26 -20.30 16.49
CA GLU A 74 13.61 -21.54 16.05
C GLU A 74 12.11 -21.39 15.80
N ILE A 75 11.45 -20.42 16.43
CA ILE A 75 10.03 -20.12 16.18
C ILE A 75 9.87 -19.60 14.75
N ALA A 76 10.75 -18.69 14.32
CA ALA A 76 10.80 -18.21 12.95
C ALA A 76 11.06 -19.35 11.95
N HIS A 77 11.94 -20.30 12.28
CA HIS A 77 12.16 -21.49 11.45
C HIS A 77 10.89 -22.34 11.29
N LYS A 78 10.16 -22.57 12.39
CA LYS A 78 8.86 -23.27 12.36
C LYS A 78 7.84 -22.54 11.47
N TYR A 79 7.74 -21.22 11.57
CA TYR A 79 6.86 -20.45 10.68
C TYR A 79 7.25 -20.59 9.21
N LEU A 80 8.55 -20.56 8.88
CA LEU A 80 9.02 -20.75 7.51
C LEU A 80 8.65 -22.12 6.93
N ASN A 81 8.67 -23.18 7.75
CA ASN A 81 8.30 -24.53 7.32
C ASN A 81 6.82 -24.64 6.93
N GLY A 82 5.93 -23.88 7.60
CA GLY A 82 4.50 -23.81 7.28
C GLY A 82 4.18 -23.08 5.96
N MET A 83 5.09 -22.21 5.48
CA MET A 83 4.77 -21.28 4.39
C MET A 83 4.46 -21.93 3.04
N LYS A 84 4.98 -23.12 2.74
CA LYS A 84 4.68 -23.81 1.47
C LYS A 84 3.19 -24.12 1.34
N PHE A 85 2.52 -24.37 2.47
CA PHE A 85 1.08 -24.55 2.50
C PHE A 85 0.35 -23.22 2.30
N ASP A 86 0.78 -22.16 2.98
CA ASP A 86 0.19 -20.83 2.87
C ASP A 86 0.35 -20.21 1.47
N GLU A 87 1.44 -20.51 0.75
CA GLU A 87 1.62 -20.14 -0.67
C GLU A 87 0.51 -20.76 -1.55
N LYS A 88 0.06 -21.99 -1.26
CA LYS A 88 -1.07 -22.61 -1.96
C LYS A 88 -2.39 -21.93 -1.60
N LEU A 89 -2.58 -21.57 -0.33
CA LEU A 89 -3.77 -20.86 0.12
C LEU A 89 -3.84 -19.44 -0.48
N LEU A 90 -2.70 -18.77 -0.68
CA LEU A 90 -2.65 -17.48 -1.38
C LEU A 90 -3.20 -17.59 -2.80
N LYS A 91 -2.84 -18.66 -3.52
CA LYS A 91 -3.38 -18.93 -4.86
C LYS A 91 -4.89 -19.20 -4.82
N LYS A 92 -5.34 -20.07 -3.91
CA LYS A 92 -6.79 -20.32 -3.72
C LYS A 92 -7.56 -19.04 -3.39
N TYR A 93 -7.00 -18.18 -2.55
CA TYR A 93 -7.57 -16.89 -2.21
C TYR A 93 -7.69 -15.98 -3.44
N ALA A 94 -6.69 -15.94 -4.31
CA ALA A 94 -6.74 -15.19 -5.57
C ALA A 94 -7.85 -15.70 -6.51
N ASP A 95 -7.96 -17.03 -6.66
CA ASP A 95 -9.03 -17.67 -7.43
C ASP A 95 -10.42 -17.34 -6.87
N ALA A 96 -10.59 -17.36 -5.54
CA ALA A 96 -11.82 -16.99 -4.87
C ALA A 96 -12.21 -15.53 -5.12
N VAL A 97 -11.23 -14.62 -5.09
CA VAL A 97 -11.44 -13.19 -5.44
C VAL A 97 -11.90 -13.05 -6.89
N LEU A 98 -11.33 -13.83 -7.82
CA LEU A 98 -11.75 -13.82 -9.23
C LEU A 98 -13.19 -14.31 -9.41
N LEU A 99 -13.56 -15.41 -8.76
CA LEU A 99 -14.95 -15.91 -8.77
C LEU A 99 -15.92 -14.89 -8.19
N LYS A 100 -15.56 -14.24 -7.08
CA LYS A 100 -16.36 -13.17 -6.47
C LYS A 100 -16.61 -12.01 -7.45
N LYS A 101 -15.61 -11.64 -8.27
CA LYS A 101 -15.73 -10.59 -9.29
C LYS A 101 -16.62 -11.00 -10.45
N LYS A 102 -16.61 -12.28 -10.82
CA LYS A 102 -17.49 -12.87 -11.86
C LYS A 102 -18.92 -13.14 -11.36
N SER A 103 -19.26 -12.74 -10.13
CA SER A 103 -20.54 -13.01 -9.48
C SER A 103 -20.85 -14.49 -9.23
N SER A 104 -19.85 -15.37 -9.32
CA SER A 104 -19.92 -16.75 -8.85
C SER A 104 -19.78 -16.81 -7.31
N ILE A 105 -20.74 -16.23 -6.60
CA ILE A 105 -20.59 -15.93 -5.16
C ILE A 105 -20.50 -17.18 -4.29
N ARG A 106 -21.23 -18.26 -4.61
CA ARG A 106 -21.20 -19.50 -3.82
C ARG A 106 -19.86 -20.22 -3.93
N GLU A 107 -19.37 -20.41 -5.15
CA GLU A 107 -18.06 -21.01 -5.43
C GLU A 107 -16.91 -20.19 -4.81
N ALA A 108 -17.02 -18.86 -4.85
CA ALA A 108 -16.07 -17.98 -4.17
C ALA A 108 -16.05 -18.22 -2.65
N ILE A 109 -17.21 -18.35 -2.00
CA ILE A 109 -17.30 -18.67 -0.57
C ILE A 109 -16.63 -20.00 -0.28
N ASP A 110 -16.87 -21.03 -1.10
CA ASP A 110 -16.28 -22.36 -0.89
C ASP A 110 -14.75 -22.33 -0.95
N LEU A 111 -14.17 -21.60 -1.92
CA LEU A 111 -12.72 -21.40 -1.96
C LEU A 111 -12.18 -20.55 -0.80
N PHE A 112 -12.89 -19.48 -0.41
CA PHE A 112 -12.47 -18.70 0.76
C PHE A 112 -12.51 -19.52 2.06
N LYS A 113 -13.49 -20.41 2.23
CA LYS A 113 -13.57 -21.30 3.40
C LYS A 113 -12.41 -22.29 3.44
N GLN A 114 -11.96 -22.80 2.29
CA GLN A 114 -10.72 -23.60 2.25
C GLN A 114 -9.48 -22.79 2.67
N CYS A 115 -9.51 -21.46 2.51
CA CYS A 115 -8.43 -20.60 3.01
C CYS A 115 -8.47 -20.45 4.54
N GLU A 116 -9.55 -20.82 5.23
CA GLU A 116 -9.64 -20.83 6.70
C GLU A 116 -8.91 -22.04 7.33
N GLU A 117 -8.31 -22.94 6.53
CA GLU A 117 -7.44 -24.02 7.03
C GLU A 117 -6.16 -23.49 7.72
N SER A 118 -5.90 -22.19 7.62
CA SER A 118 -4.76 -21.49 8.22
C SER A 118 -5.19 -20.10 8.69
N ASP A 119 -4.45 -19.53 9.65
CA ASP A 119 -4.60 -18.14 10.07
C ASP A 119 -4.04 -17.14 9.03
N PHE A 120 -3.33 -17.65 8.01
CA PHE A 120 -2.82 -16.84 6.93
C PHE A 120 -3.94 -16.04 6.27
N ASN A 121 -3.72 -14.72 6.12
CA ASN A 121 -4.64 -13.84 5.41
C ASN A 121 -6.08 -13.82 5.99
N SER A 122 -6.25 -14.25 7.24
CA SER A 122 -7.55 -14.42 7.91
C SER A 122 -8.41 -13.15 7.92
N ILE A 123 -7.78 -11.97 8.00
CA ILE A 123 -8.48 -10.68 7.92
C ILE A 123 -9.17 -10.50 6.58
N ASN A 124 -8.45 -10.75 5.47
CA ASN A 124 -9.02 -10.53 4.15
C ASN A 124 -9.96 -11.67 3.75
N VAL A 125 -9.64 -12.92 4.11
CA VAL A 125 -10.54 -14.07 3.93
C VAL A 125 -11.89 -13.78 4.59
N SER A 126 -11.89 -13.39 5.86
CA SER A 126 -13.13 -13.09 6.60
C SER A 126 -13.89 -11.89 6.04
N ASN A 127 -13.18 -10.83 5.63
CA ASN A 127 -13.80 -9.69 4.94
C ASN A 127 -14.51 -10.13 3.66
N ASN A 128 -13.86 -10.94 2.82
CA ASN A 128 -14.43 -11.39 1.55
C ASN A 128 -15.63 -12.32 1.75
N ILE A 129 -15.55 -13.28 2.68
CA ILE A 129 -16.68 -14.16 3.00
C ILE A 129 -17.87 -13.34 3.50
N SER A 130 -17.62 -12.38 4.40
CA SER A 130 -18.65 -11.48 4.92
C SER A 130 -19.33 -10.68 3.79
N GLU A 131 -18.53 -10.12 2.87
CA GLU A 131 -19.04 -9.43 1.68
C GLU A 131 -19.88 -10.35 0.77
N CYS A 132 -19.42 -11.58 0.54
CA CYS A 132 -20.15 -12.57 -0.25
C CYS A 132 -21.50 -12.90 0.40
N TYR A 133 -21.56 -13.08 1.72
CA TYR A 133 -22.81 -13.30 2.42
C TYR A 133 -23.74 -12.08 2.38
N LEU A 134 -23.21 -10.85 2.43
CA LEU A 134 -24.02 -9.64 2.18
C LEU A 134 -24.65 -9.67 0.79
N LYS A 135 -23.91 -10.06 -0.25
CA LYS A 135 -24.43 -10.19 -1.63
C LYS A 135 -25.53 -11.24 -1.75
N LEU A 136 -25.47 -12.30 -0.95
CA LEU A 136 -26.50 -13.34 -0.88
C LEU A 136 -27.68 -12.99 0.05
N GLY A 137 -27.65 -11.83 0.72
CA GLY A 137 -28.67 -11.44 1.70
C GLY A 137 -28.60 -12.20 3.03
N LYS A 138 -27.54 -12.98 3.26
CA LYS A 138 -27.32 -13.78 4.47
C LYS A 138 -26.63 -12.94 5.55
N TYR A 139 -27.40 -12.05 6.17
CA TYR A 139 -26.81 -11.02 7.04
C TYR A 139 -26.25 -11.53 8.37
N THR A 140 -26.77 -12.63 8.90
CA THR A 140 -26.26 -13.27 10.14
C THR A 140 -24.87 -13.85 9.91
N ASP A 141 -24.70 -14.58 8.82
CA ASP A 141 -23.42 -15.19 8.43
C ASP A 141 -22.40 -14.10 8.11
N ALA A 142 -22.83 -13.03 7.41
CA ALA A 142 -21.99 -11.87 7.18
C ALA A 142 -21.53 -11.22 8.49
N LEU A 143 -22.40 -11.11 9.50
CA LEU A 143 -22.05 -10.55 10.81
C LEU A 143 -21.02 -11.42 11.55
N GLU A 144 -21.15 -12.74 11.50
CA GLU A 144 -20.20 -13.65 12.12
C GLU A 144 -18.77 -13.41 11.62
N TYR A 145 -18.59 -13.42 10.29
CA TYR A 145 -17.28 -13.16 9.69
C TYR A 145 -16.81 -11.71 9.89
N ASN A 146 -17.72 -10.74 9.93
CA ASN A 146 -17.38 -9.36 10.28
C ASN A 146 -16.85 -9.25 11.73
N ASN A 147 -17.41 -10.01 12.67
CA ASN A 147 -16.92 -10.05 14.05
C ASN A 147 -15.50 -10.62 14.12
N LYS A 148 -15.17 -11.66 13.34
CA LYS A 148 -13.80 -12.19 13.24
C LYS A 148 -12.81 -11.09 12.84
N VAL A 149 -13.15 -10.30 11.81
CA VAL A 149 -12.30 -9.17 11.36
C VAL A 149 -12.12 -8.11 12.45
N ILE A 150 -13.21 -7.67 13.07
CA ILE A 150 -13.17 -6.58 14.06
C ILE A 150 -12.49 -7.00 15.37
N ALA A 151 -12.52 -8.29 15.70
CA ALA A 151 -11.78 -8.84 16.83
C ALA A 151 -10.25 -8.74 16.62
N ILE A 152 -9.80 -8.96 15.38
CA ILE A 152 -8.39 -8.90 14.99
C ILE A 152 -7.95 -7.45 14.75
N ASP A 153 -8.68 -6.71 13.90
CA ASP A 153 -8.42 -5.32 13.54
C ASP A 153 -9.72 -4.50 13.61
N LYS A 154 -9.88 -3.82 14.74
CA LYS A 154 -11.01 -2.93 15.01
C LYS A 154 -11.04 -1.74 14.05
N ASN A 155 -9.90 -1.39 13.46
CA ASN A 155 -9.77 -0.27 12.53
C ASN A 155 -9.91 -0.65 11.07
N ASN A 156 -10.04 -1.93 10.75
CA ASN A 156 -10.17 -2.43 9.38
C ASN A 156 -11.28 -1.71 8.62
N GLU A 157 -10.94 -1.08 7.50
CA GLU A 157 -11.87 -0.23 6.75
C GLU A 157 -13.03 -1.03 6.17
N CYS A 158 -12.73 -2.17 5.54
CA CYS A 158 -13.74 -3.07 4.98
C CYS A 158 -14.67 -3.60 6.08
N GLY A 159 -14.10 -4.09 7.19
CA GLY A 159 -14.85 -4.53 8.36
C GLY A 159 -15.78 -3.44 8.91
N LYS A 160 -15.31 -2.19 9.03
CA LYS A 160 -16.16 -1.06 9.45
C LYS A 160 -17.29 -0.77 8.46
N ASN A 161 -17.02 -0.84 7.15
CA ASN A 161 -18.02 -0.58 6.13
C ASN A 161 -19.11 -1.66 6.11
N ILE A 162 -18.73 -2.94 6.22
CA ILE A 162 -19.66 -4.04 6.39
C ILE A 162 -20.50 -3.88 7.67
N ARG A 163 -19.87 -3.55 8.80
CA ARG A 163 -20.55 -3.30 10.08
C ARG A 163 -21.61 -2.20 9.97
N LYS A 164 -21.32 -1.12 9.23
CA LYS A 164 -22.29 -0.05 8.94
C LYS A 164 -23.49 -0.56 8.14
N ILE A 165 -23.26 -1.39 7.12
CA ILE A 165 -24.34 -2.00 6.31
C ILE A 165 -25.23 -2.87 7.19
N LEU A 166 -24.64 -3.74 8.00
CA LEU A 166 -25.37 -4.64 8.92
C LEU A 166 -26.17 -3.87 9.98
N THR A 167 -25.63 -2.74 10.47
CA THR A 167 -26.34 -1.86 11.40
C THR A 167 -27.55 -1.19 10.73
N LYS A 168 -27.42 -0.71 9.48
CA LYS A 168 -28.54 -0.15 8.71
C LYS A 168 -29.65 -1.17 8.47
N ARG A 169 -29.28 -2.44 8.27
CA ARG A 169 -30.20 -3.58 8.15
C ARG A 169 -30.78 -4.05 9.50
N LYS A 170 -30.47 -3.38 10.61
CA LYS A 170 -30.91 -3.70 11.99
C LYS A 170 -30.49 -5.08 12.49
N VAL A 171 -29.47 -5.69 11.86
CA VAL A 171 -28.90 -6.99 12.26
C VAL A 171 -28.02 -6.83 13.50
N VAL A 172 -27.37 -5.66 13.63
CA VAL A 172 -26.55 -5.28 14.79
C VAL A 172 -27.20 -4.09 15.49
N LYS A 173 -27.25 -4.12 16.82
CA LYS A 173 -27.66 -2.96 17.64
C LYS A 173 -26.61 -1.85 17.48
N SER A 174 -27.05 -0.66 17.09
CA SER A 174 -26.15 0.49 16.88
C SER A 174 -25.43 0.90 18.17
N ASP A 175 -24.10 1.05 18.10
CA ASP A 175 -23.26 1.63 19.17
C ASP A 175 -23.58 3.10 19.51
N ARG A 176 -24.53 3.74 18.80
CA ARG A 176 -24.95 5.13 19.05
C ARG A 176 -25.33 5.40 20.50
N LYS A 177 -25.85 4.42 21.25
CA LYS A 177 -26.17 4.60 22.68
C LYS A 177 -24.91 4.80 23.55
N LYS A 178 -23.76 4.21 23.20
CA LYS A 178 -22.48 4.46 23.91
C LYS A 178 -21.88 5.80 23.52
N ILE A 179 -21.95 6.18 22.23
CA ILE A 179 -21.46 7.47 21.75
C ILE A 179 -22.29 8.63 22.32
N CYS A 180 -23.62 8.52 22.39
CA CYS A 180 -24.46 9.52 23.07
C CYS A 180 -24.10 9.68 24.55
N LYS A 181 -23.82 8.60 25.28
CA LYS A 181 -23.39 8.69 26.69
C LYS A 181 -22.03 9.38 26.85
N ILE A 182 -21.07 9.12 25.95
CA ILE A 182 -19.76 9.79 25.97
C ILE A 182 -19.90 11.27 25.63
N VAL A 183 -20.70 11.62 24.62
CA VAL A 183 -20.95 13.02 24.22
C VAL A 183 -21.67 13.78 25.32
N VAL A 184 -22.69 13.19 25.96
CA VAL A 184 -23.37 13.77 27.12
C VAL A 184 -22.40 13.95 28.29
N GLY A 185 -21.52 12.98 28.55
CA GLY A 185 -20.47 13.09 29.57
C GLY A 185 -19.48 14.23 29.30
N ILE A 186 -19.04 14.39 28.05
CA ILE A 186 -18.14 15.48 27.64
C ILE A 186 -18.84 16.85 27.77
N ILE A 187 -20.11 16.95 27.38
CA ILE A 187 -20.90 18.18 27.55
C ILE A 187 -21.03 18.56 29.03
N LEU A 188 -21.27 17.59 29.92
CA LEU A 188 -21.34 17.83 31.36
C LEU A 188 -19.99 18.33 31.93
N ILE A 189 -18.86 17.75 31.51
CA ILE A 189 -17.53 18.18 31.94
C ILE A 189 -17.23 19.61 31.48
N ILE A 190 -17.60 19.96 30.24
CA ILE A 190 -17.45 21.33 29.70
C ILE A 190 -18.34 22.33 30.46
N SER A 191 -19.56 21.93 30.84
CA SER A 191 -20.46 22.78 31.63
C SER A 191 -19.94 23.10 33.04
N VAL A 192 -19.27 22.14 33.67
CA VAL A 192 -18.61 22.35 34.97
C VAL A 192 -17.40 23.27 34.82
N PHE A 193 -16.55 23.03 33.81
CA PHE A 193 -15.37 23.88 33.54
C PHE A 193 -15.72 25.33 33.19
N THR A 194 -16.80 25.56 32.45
CA THR A 194 -17.28 26.91 32.13
C THR A 194 -17.86 27.62 33.34
N SER A 195 -18.52 26.90 34.26
CA SER A 195 -19.02 27.48 35.51
C SER A 195 -17.90 27.89 36.48
N THR A 196 -16.81 27.13 36.58
CA THR A 196 -15.63 27.51 37.39
C THR A 196 -14.82 28.63 36.75
N LEU A 197 -14.67 28.65 35.42
CA LEU A 197 -14.05 29.80 34.72
C LEU A 197 -14.88 31.08 34.86
N MET A 198 -16.21 30.98 34.78
CA MET A 198 -17.10 32.14 34.94
C MET A 198 -17.09 32.66 36.38
N PHE A 199 -16.86 31.79 37.39
CA PHE A 199 -16.72 32.19 38.79
C PHE A 199 -15.39 32.90 39.07
N THR A 200 -14.29 32.50 38.41
CA THR A 200 -12.98 33.17 38.56
C THR A 200 -12.84 34.43 37.71
N PHE A 201 -13.54 34.53 36.57
CA PHE A 201 -13.55 35.74 35.74
C PHE A 201 -14.50 36.84 36.25
N ASN A 202 -15.47 36.52 37.12
CA ASN A 202 -16.42 37.51 37.66
C ASN A 202 -15.84 38.37 38.81
N SER A 203 -14.66 38.04 39.33
CA SER A 203 -13.97 38.85 40.36
C SER A 203 -13.04 39.92 39.79
N GLU A 204 -12.68 39.89 38.49
CA GLU A 204 -11.68 40.81 37.92
C GLU A 204 -12.20 41.77 36.83
N PHE A 205 -13.50 41.71 36.47
CA PHE A 205 -14.07 42.54 35.39
C PHE A 205 -15.21 43.48 35.83
N LYS A 206 -15.17 43.98 37.07
CA LYS A 206 -16.15 44.99 37.54
C LYS A 206 -15.67 46.45 37.44
N ASN A 207 -14.61 46.74 36.69
CA ASN A 207 -14.11 48.12 36.53
C ASN A 207 -13.44 48.40 35.18
N LYS A 208 -14.16 48.19 34.07
CA LYS A 208 -13.96 49.00 32.86
C LYS A 208 -15.08 48.70 31.86
N TYR A 209 -15.69 49.75 31.35
CA TYR A 209 -16.70 49.75 30.26
C TYR A 209 -18.17 49.53 30.67
N LEU A 210 -18.68 50.50 31.44
CA LEU A 210 -20.03 51.04 31.19
C LEU A 210 -19.90 52.08 30.07
N GLY A 211 -20.56 51.86 28.93
CA GLY A 211 -20.56 52.85 27.84
C GLY A 211 -21.17 52.38 26.51
N ASN A 212 -22.50 52.38 26.45
CA ASN A 212 -23.34 52.76 25.30
C ASN A 212 -23.42 51.88 24.03
N ILE A 213 -24.42 50.97 24.04
CA ILE A 213 -25.58 50.84 23.12
C ILE A 213 -25.43 51.36 21.66
N LYS A 214 -25.63 50.48 20.64
CA LYS A 214 -26.81 50.47 19.73
C LYS A 214 -26.78 49.36 18.66
N LEU A 215 -27.85 48.57 18.66
CA LEU A 215 -28.31 47.63 17.62
C LEU A 215 -28.89 48.37 16.41
N LYS A 216 -28.72 47.82 15.20
CA LYS A 216 -29.71 47.94 14.11
C LYS A 216 -29.69 46.71 13.19
N LYS A 217 -30.89 46.37 12.72
CA LYS A 217 -31.37 45.11 12.10
C LYS A 217 -31.15 45.06 10.57
N GLU A 218 -31.13 43.81 10.07
CA GLU A 218 -31.50 43.17 8.77
C GLU A 218 -32.24 44.01 7.68
N PRO A 219 -32.37 43.60 6.37
CA PRO A 219 -32.51 42.23 5.84
C PRO A 219 -32.04 41.91 4.37
N LYS A 220 -32.36 40.66 3.97
CA LYS A 220 -32.22 39.92 2.69
C LYS A 220 -32.95 40.51 1.46
N LYS A 221 -32.49 40.12 0.26
CA LYS A 221 -33.24 39.56 -0.93
C LYS A 221 -32.33 39.54 -2.18
N VAL A 222 -32.48 38.79 -3.28
CA VAL A 222 -33.08 37.49 -3.72
C VAL A 222 -32.87 37.45 -5.26
N THR A 223 -32.36 36.33 -5.82
CA THR A 223 -32.40 35.87 -7.26
C THR A 223 -31.82 36.79 -8.37
N SER A 224 -31.33 36.34 -9.54
CA SER A 224 -31.73 35.24 -10.44
C SER A 224 -30.68 34.96 -11.56
N LYS A 225 -30.54 33.65 -11.87
CA LYS A 225 -30.37 32.91 -13.15
C LYS A 225 -29.71 33.49 -14.44
N LYS A 226 -29.11 32.52 -15.17
CA LYS A 226 -28.72 32.37 -16.61
C LYS A 226 -27.28 32.80 -16.94
N GLN A 227 -26.49 32.16 -17.81
CA GLN A 227 -26.62 30.99 -18.72
C GLN A 227 -25.21 30.52 -19.13
N VAL A 228 -25.09 29.26 -19.57
CA VAL A 228 -23.89 28.63 -20.18
C VAL A 228 -23.79 29.02 -21.67
N PRO A 229 -22.58 29.01 -22.28
CA PRO A 229 -22.36 28.07 -23.39
C PRO A 229 -21.01 27.30 -23.36
N GLN A 230 -21.07 26.05 -23.83
CA GLN A 230 -19.95 25.19 -24.26
C GLN A 230 -19.22 25.80 -25.48
N ASN A 231 -17.92 25.55 -25.64
CA ASN A 231 -17.42 24.62 -26.66
C ASN A 231 -15.89 24.47 -26.77
N LYS A 232 -15.51 23.21 -27.07
CA LYS A 232 -14.50 22.73 -28.05
C LYS A 232 -13.14 22.21 -27.60
N SER A 233 -12.98 20.94 -28.00
CA SER A 233 -11.82 20.06 -28.07
C SER A 233 -10.79 20.49 -29.12
N LYS A 234 -9.56 20.00 -28.98
CA LYS A 234 -8.65 19.69 -30.10
C LYS A 234 -7.81 18.45 -29.76
N LYS A 235 -8.01 17.39 -30.55
CA LYS A 235 -7.08 16.27 -30.77
C LYS A 235 -5.91 16.76 -31.62
N VAL A 236 -4.73 16.18 -31.42
CA VAL A 236 -3.66 16.14 -32.42
C VAL A 236 -3.26 14.70 -32.62
N GLU A 237 -3.23 14.29 -33.88
CA GLU A 237 -2.93 12.97 -34.41
C GLU A 237 -1.82 13.16 -35.47
N ASN A 238 -0.86 12.24 -35.52
CA ASN A 238 0.00 11.88 -36.67
C ASN A 238 1.12 10.97 -36.13
N LYS A 239 1.61 9.92 -36.80
CA LYS A 239 1.23 9.25 -38.05
C LYS A 239 1.91 7.87 -38.04
N SER A 240 1.26 6.94 -38.71
CA SER A 240 1.51 5.51 -38.91
C SER A 240 2.84 5.11 -39.58
N ILE A 241 3.28 3.87 -39.32
CA ILE A 241 3.84 2.97 -40.36
C ILE A 241 3.13 1.61 -40.25
N LYS A 242 2.46 1.20 -41.33
CA LYS A 242 1.79 -0.10 -41.54
C LYS A 242 2.76 -1.11 -42.16
N LYS A 243 2.72 -2.35 -41.65
CA LYS A 243 2.81 -3.60 -42.42
C LYS A 243 2.06 -4.67 -41.61
N GLU A 244 0.74 -4.73 -41.76
CA GLU A 244 -0.05 -5.87 -41.27
C GLU A 244 -0.15 -6.89 -42.40
N SER A 245 0.74 -7.89 -42.36
CA SER A 245 0.39 -9.22 -42.82
C SER A 245 -0.77 -9.73 -41.95
N ASN A 246 -1.66 -10.54 -42.52
CA ASN A 246 -2.72 -11.26 -41.80
C ASN A 246 -2.11 -12.30 -40.84
N LEU A 247 -1.36 -11.84 -39.84
CA LEU A 247 -0.91 -12.66 -38.74
C LEU A 247 -2.15 -13.03 -37.94
N LYS A 248 -2.35 -14.32 -37.71
CA LYS A 248 -3.39 -14.87 -36.84
C LYS A 248 -2.77 -15.22 -35.51
N PHE A 249 -3.51 -15.01 -34.42
CA PHE A 249 -3.06 -15.39 -33.08
C PHE A 249 -2.81 -16.89 -33.02
N ASN A 250 -1.59 -17.28 -32.65
CA ASN A 250 -1.23 -18.68 -32.49
C ASN A 250 -1.55 -19.14 -31.06
N ALA A 251 -2.77 -19.65 -30.88
CA ALA A 251 -3.25 -20.13 -29.59
C ALA A 251 -2.40 -21.27 -29.02
N ASP A 252 -1.87 -22.15 -29.85
CA ASP A 252 -1.11 -23.31 -29.38
C ASP A 252 0.29 -22.91 -28.93
N GLU A 253 0.90 -21.92 -29.59
CA GLU A 253 2.14 -21.32 -29.14
C GLU A 253 2.01 -20.65 -27.77
N ALA A 254 0.90 -19.93 -27.53
CA ALA A 254 0.63 -19.31 -26.24
C ALA A 254 0.40 -20.35 -25.13
N LYS A 255 -0.36 -21.42 -25.42
CA LYS A 255 -0.57 -22.54 -24.48
C LYS A 255 0.73 -23.27 -24.17
N GLU A 256 1.57 -23.49 -25.17
CA GLU A 256 2.89 -24.10 -24.97
C GLU A 256 3.76 -23.25 -24.05
N GLY A 257 3.81 -21.92 -24.28
CA GLY A 257 4.52 -20.99 -23.42
C GLY A 257 4.01 -21.01 -21.97
N LEU A 258 2.70 -21.12 -21.78
CA LEU A 258 2.06 -21.23 -20.46
C LEU A 258 2.47 -22.53 -19.76
N ASN A 259 2.43 -23.66 -20.47
CA ASN A 259 2.79 -24.96 -19.92
C ASN A 259 4.27 -25.04 -19.53
N LYS A 260 5.15 -24.51 -20.38
CA LYS A 260 6.60 -24.49 -20.16
C LYS A 260 7.05 -23.38 -19.21
N LYS A 261 6.16 -22.45 -18.84
CA LYS A 261 6.46 -21.23 -18.07
C LYS A 261 7.58 -20.41 -18.71
N ASP A 262 7.57 -20.30 -20.05
CA ASP A 262 8.51 -19.45 -20.78
C ASP A 262 8.04 -18.00 -20.75
N TYR A 263 8.38 -17.31 -19.65
CA TYR A 263 7.91 -15.94 -19.42
C TYR A 263 8.39 -14.93 -20.47
N ASN A 264 9.53 -15.18 -21.13
CA ASN A 264 10.01 -14.30 -22.20
C ASN A 264 9.16 -14.46 -23.46
N LYS A 265 8.87 -15.70 -23.85
CA LYS A 265 7.96 -15.99 -24.97
C LYS A 265 6.56 -15.43 -24.69
N LEU A 266 6.05 -15.67 -23.49
CA LEU A 266 4.75 -15.14 -23.05
C LEU A 266 4.69 -13.61 -23.07
N TYR A 267 5.74 -12.94 -22.63
CA TYR A 267 5.85 -11.48 -22.70
C TYR A 267 5.73 -10.97 -24.14
N ASN A 268 6.47 -11.59 -25.07
CA ASN A 268 6.48 -11.20 -26.48
C ASN A 268 5.10 -11.41 -27.11
N ILE A 269 4.47 -12.55 -26.85
CA ILE A 269 3.10 -12.85 -27.29
C ILE A 269 2.14 -11.79 -26.75
N TYR A 270 2.16 -11.52 -25.45
CA TYR A 270 1.27 -10.53 -24.85
C TYR A 270 1.47 -9.15 -25.45
N ASN A 271 2.71 -8.67 -25.52
CA ASN A 271 2.98 -7.31 -25.94
C ASN A 271 2.62 -7.05 -27.42
N TYR A 272 2.72 -8.08 -28.27
CA TYR A 272 2.31 -7.98 -29.67
C TYR A 272 0.79 -7.99 -29.85
N TRP A 273 0.07 -8.76 -29.03
CA TRP A 273 -1.35 -9.03 -29.23
C TRP A 273 -2.32 -8.24 -28.32
N LYS A 274 -1.84 -7.60 -27.25
CA LYS A 274 -2.68 -6.92 -26.24
C LYS A 274 -3.64 -5.85 -26.79
N ASP A 275 -3.26 -5.19 -27.88
CA ASP A 275 -4.04 -4.09 -28.49
C ASP A 275 -4.71 -4.49 -29.81
N LYS A 276 -4.56 -5.75 -30.24
CA LYS A 276 -5.13 -6.28 -31.49
C LYS A 276 -6.51 -6.87 -31.26
N ASP A 277 -7.34 -6.83 -32.29
CA ASP A 277 -8.66 -7.46 -32.24
C ASP A 277 -8.52 -8.98 -32.31
N LEU A 278 -9.17 -9.66 -31.37
CA LEU A 278 -9.09 -11.12 -31.18
C LEU A 278 -10.48 -11.67 -30.95
N ASN A 279 -10.74 -12.86 -31.50
CA ASN A 279 -11.94 -13.60 -31.13
C ASN A 279 -11.93 -13.92 -29.63
N ILE A 280 -13.10 -14.26 -29.10
CA ILE A 280 -13.32 -14.46 -27.66
C ILE A 280 -12.39 -15.54 -27.08
N ASN A 281 -12.14 -16.62 -27.83
CA ASN A 281 -11.29 -17.73 -27.37
C ASN A 281 -9.82 -17.32 -27.28
N ASP A 282 -9.30 -16.63 -28.29
CA ASP A 282 -7.92 -16.15 -28.33
C ASP A 282 -7.69 -15.05 -27.29
N LYS A 283 -8.66 -14.15 -27.12
CA LYS A 283 -8.62 -13.13 -26.07
C LYS A 283 -8.58 -13.75 -24.67
N SER A 284 -9.35 -14.82 -24.43
CA SER A 284 -9.30 -15.58 -23.18
C SER A 284 -7.93 -16.20 -22.92
N ILE A 285 -7.24 -16.70 -23.95
CA ILE A 285 -5.86 -17.21 -23.80
C ILE A 285 -4.92 -16.06 -23.48
N LEU A 286 -5.01 -14.93 -24.18
CA LEU A 286 -4.17 -13.76 -23.95
C LEU A 286 -4.32 -13.21 -22.53
N ILE A 287 -5.53 -13.20 -21.97
CA ILE A 287 -5.78 -12.83 -20.57
C ILE A 287 -5.06 -13.79 -19.61
N LYS A 288 -5.10 -15.10 -19.86
CA LYS A 288 -4.33 -16.07 -19.04
C LYS A 288 -2.82 -15.83 -19.13
N VAL A 289 -2.31 -15.45 -20.30
CA VAL A 289 -0.90 -15.05 -20.46
C VAL A 289 -0.59 -13.82 -19.62
N GLU A 290 -1.43 -12.80 -19.66
CA GLU A 290 -1.29 -11.60 -18.84
C GLU A 290 -1.28 -11.90 -17.35
N ASP A 291 -2.21 -12.75 -16.89
CA ASP A 291 -2.33 -13.14 -15.48
C ASP A 291 -1.06 -13.86 -15.02
N VAL A 292 -0.54 -14.82 -15.79
CA VAL A 292 0.72 -15.51 -15.46
C VAL A 292 1.92 -14.56 -15.45
N LEU A 293 1.98 -13.60 -16.37
CA LEU A 293 3.05 -12.58 -16.36
C LEU A 293 2.98 -11.69 -15.11
N LYS A 294 1.78 -11.32 -14.69
CA LYS A 294 1.55 -10.50 -13.48
C LYS A 294 1.84 -11.25 -12.18
N GLU A 295 1.46 -12.53 -12.10
CA GLU A 295 1.61 -13.34 -10.90
C GLU A 295 3.03 -13.90 -10.73
N GLU A 296 3.62 -14.40 -11.82
CA GLU A 296 4.90 -15.11 -11.78
C GLU A 296 5.99 -14.40 -12.61
N GLY A 297 5.64 -13.86 -13.77
CA GLY A 297 6.59 -13.25 -14.71
C GLY A 297 7.37 -12.06 -14.13
N ILE A 298 6.73 -11.19 -13.36
CA ILE A 298 7.39 -10.05 -12.70
C ILE A 298 8.54 -10.53 -11.81
N GLN A 299 8.31 -11.54 -10.97
CA GLN A 299 9.32 -12.08 -10.05
C GLN A 299 10.45 -12.75 -10.83
N TYR A 300 10.13 -13.50 -11.88
CA TYR A 300 11.12 -14.13 -12.75
C TYR A 300 12.05 -13.09 -13.40
N MET A 301 11.47 -12.06 -14.04
CA MET A 301 12.21 -11.00 -14.70
C MET A 301 13.06 -10.20 -13.72
N TYR A 302 12.51 -9.87 -12.55
CA TYR A 302 13.23 -9.19 -11.48
C TYR A 302 14.42 -10.01 -10.97
N ASN A 303 14.25 -11.31 -10.73
CA ASN A 303 15.34 -12.18 -10.28
C ASN A 303 16.44 -12.31 -11.34
N ASN A 304 16.07 -12.41 -12.62
CA ASN A 304 17.04 -12.43 -13.72
C ASN A 304 17.81 -11.10 -13.78
N ALA A 305 17.12 -9.96 -13.65
CA ALA A 305 17.75 -8.66 -13.59
C ALA A 305 18.77 -8.57 -12.45
N LEU A 306 18.42 -9.04 -11.24
CA LEU A 306 19.34 -9.06 -10.09
C LEU A 306 20.56 -9.96 -10.32
N ASN A 307 20.40 -11.10 -10.99
CA ASN A 307 21.53 -11.95 -11.33
C ASN A 307 22.47 -11.27 -12.34
N LEU A 308 21.92 -10.59 -13.35
CA LEU A 308 22.71 -9.82 -14.32
C LEU A 308 23.48 -8.66 -13.66
N LEU A 309 22.91 -8.05 -12.61
CA LEU A 309 23.60 -7.00 -11.85
C LEU A 309 24.83 -7.50 -11.09
N LYS A 310 24.87 -8.77 -10.67
CA LYS A 310 26.07 -9.35 -10.05
C LYS A 310 27.26 -9.36 -11.01
N ASP A 311 26.99 -9.45 -12.30
CA ASP A 311 27.98 -9.42 -13.37
C ASP A 311 28.17 -8.01 -13.97
N ASN A 312 27.58 -6.96 -13.37
CA ASN A 312 27.56 -5.58 -13.90
C ASN A 312 26.97 -5.44 -15.33
N LYS A 313 26.09 -6.38 -15.73
CA LYS A 313 25.39 -6.36 -17.03
C LYS A 313 24.16 -5.43 -16.97
N PHE A 314 24.40 -4.13 -16.86
CA PHE A 314 23.34 -3.13 -16.62
C PHE A 314 22.31 -3.04 -17.75
N LYS A 315 22.76 -3.17 -19.00
CA LYS A 315 21.88 -3.06 -20.18
C LYS A 315 20.89 -4.22 -20.23
N GLU A 316 21.39 -5.44 -20.12
CA GLU A 316 20.60 -6.67 -20.11
C GLU A 316 19.70 -6.73 -18.86
N SER A 317 20.19 -6.26 -17.71
CA SER A 317 19.38 -6.11 -16.51
C SER A 317 18.20 -5.17 -16.75
N ASN A 318 18.42 -4.04 -17.42
CA ASN A 318 17.35 -3.11 -17.77
C ASN A 318 16.32 -3.71 -18.74
N GLU A 319 16.74 -4.53 -19.70
CA GLU A 319 15.79 -5.24 -20.56
C GLU A 319 14.85 -6.14 -19.74
N CYS A 320 15.36 -6.85 -18.72
CA CYS A 320 14.54 -7.61 -17.80
C CYS A 320 13.65 -6.71 -16.91
N LEU A 321 14.20 -5.65 -16.34
CA LEU A 321 13.46 -4.73 -15.45
C LEU A 321 12.34 -3.99 -16.18
N LEU A 322 12.54 -3.61 -17.46
CA LEU A 322 11.50 -2.96 -18.26
C LEU A 322 10.31 -3.90 -18.53
N LYS A 323 10.58 -5.19 -18.77
CA LYS A 323 9.53 -6.20 -18.87
C LYS A 323 8.78 -6.37 -17.54
N ALA A 324 9.49 -6.38 -16.41
CA ALA A 324 8.86 -6.43 -15.09
C ALA A 324 8.04 -5.16 -14.80
N TYR A 325 8.57 -4.00 -15.18
CA TYR A 325 7.95 -2.68 -15.00
C TYR A 325 6.61 -2.55 -15.72
N SER A 326 6.45 -3.14 -16.92
CA SER A 326 5.20 -3.02 -17.69
C SER A 326 3.99 -3.67 -17.01
N PHE A 327 4.21 -4.61 -16.08
CA PHE A 327 3.16 -5.24 -15.27
C PHE A 327 3.25 -4.86 -13.78
N GLY A 328 4.34 -4.18 -13.40
CA GLY A 328 4.76 -4.00 -12.02
C GLY A 328 3.79 -3.25 -11.13
N TYR A 329 2.93 -2.37 -11.68
CA TYR A 329 2.11 -1.44 -10.89
C TYR A 329 1.19 -2.06 -9.81
N ILE A 330 0.87 -3.35 -9.92
CA ILE A 330 0.08 -4.11 -8.94
C ILE A 330 0.93 -4.93 -7.95
N ASN A 331 2.25 -4.94 -8.12
CA ASN A 331 3.17 -5.82 -7.44
C ASN A 331 4.04 -5.06 -6.43
N TYR A 332 4.31 -5.67 -5.28
CA TYR A 332 5.14 -5.10 -4.22
C TYR A 332 6.60 -4.82 -4.67
N LEU A 333 7.07 -5.46 -5.74
CA LEU A 333 8.39 -5.21 -6.33
C LEU A 333 8.46 -3.91 -7.12
N TYR A 334 7.33 -3.24 -7.40
CA TYR A 334 7.33 -2.07 -8.28
C TYR A 334 8.24 -0.92 -7.83
N PRO A 335 8.27 -0.52 -6.54
CA PRO A 335 9.21 0.49 -6.06
C PRO A 335 10.66 0.05 -6.29
N HIS A 336 10.97 -1.23 -6.03
CA HIS A 336 12.31 -1.79 -6.26
C HIS A 336 12.70 -1.77 -7.74
N ILE A 337 11.78 -2.16 -8.64
CA ILE A 337 12.01 -2.17 -10.08
C ILE A 337 12.31 -0.76 -10.60
N ILE A 338 11.52 0.23 -10.17
CA ILE A 338 11.70 1.64 -10.56
C ILE A 338 13.04 2.17 -10.04
N TYR A 339 13.36 1.92 -8.78
CA TYR A 339 14.64 2.32 -8.21
C TYR A 339 15.83 1.70 -8.96
N LEU A 340 15.78 0.39 -9.25
CA LEU A 340 16.83 -0.32 -9.98
C LEU A 340 16.98 0.16 -11.44
N LEU A 341 15.87 0.49 -12.11
CA LEU A 341 15.92 1.12 -13.43
C LEU A 341 16.69 2.44 -13.37
N GLY A 342 16.38 3.29 -12.38
CA GLY A 342 17.11 4.54 -12.12
C GLY A 342 18.61 4.30 -11.92
N THR A 343 18.98 3.36 -11.03
CA THR A 343 20.39 3.07 -10.75
C THR A 343 21.15 2.51 -11.95
N ASN A 344 20.50 1.65 -12.74
CA ASN A 344 21.14 1.06 -13.92
C ASN A 344 21.33 2.09 -15.03
N TYR A 345 20.34 2.95 -15.28
CA TYR A 345 20.49 4.03 -16.24
C TYR A 345 21.56 5.03 -15.81
N GLU A 346 21.69 5.32 -14.51
CA GLU A 346 22.77 6.12 -13.97
C GLU A 346 24.14 5.45 -14.23
N ALA A 347 24.26 4.15 -13.95
CA ALA A 347 25.49 3.38 -14.19
C ALA A 347 25.87 3.30 -15.69
N MET A 348 24.91 3.41 -16.59
CA MET A 348 25.12 3.49 -18.05
C MET A 348 25.27 4.94 -18.56
N GLU A 349 25.40 5.92 -17.67
CA GLU A 349 25.50 7.35 -17.99
C GLU A 349 24.30 7.92 -18.78
N ASN A 350 23.16 7.22 -18.80
CA ASN A 350 21.92 7.72 -19.36
C ASN A 350 21.16 8.54 -18.31
N ILE A 351 21.67 9.75 -18.07
CA ILE A 351 21.20 10.64 -17.00
C ILE A 351 19.72 11.01 -17.17
N SER A 352 19.24 11.19 -18.40
CA SER A 352 17.85 11.54 -18.68
C SER A 352 16.88 10.45 -18.20
N GLU A 353 17.15 9.17 -18.53
CA GLU A 353 16.29 8.08 -18.08
C GLU A 353 16.46 7.78 -16.58
N ALA A 354 17.68 7.93 -16.04
CA ALA A 354 17.92 7.80 -14.60
C ALA A 354 17.05 8.78 -13.79
N ILE A 355 17.10 10.06 -14.15
CA ILE A 355 16.28 11.12 -13.55
C ILE A 355 14.80 10.79 -13.65
N LYS A 356 14.32 10.39 -14.83
CA LYS A 356 12.91 10.04 -15.05
C LYS A 356 12.41 8.96 -14.09
N TYR A 357 13.18 7.88 -13.88
CA TYR A 357 12.80 6.81 -12.96
C TYR A 357 12.92 7.22 -11.49
N TYR A 358 13.92 8.02 -11.13
CA TYR A 358 14.03 8.56 -9.78
C TYR A 358 12.92 9.57 -9.45
N GLU A 359 12.58 10.50 -10.34
CA GLU A 359 11.42 11.40 -10.17
C GLU A 359 10.12 10.59 -10.09
N GLN A 360 9.98 9.52 -10.89
CA GLN A 360 8.83 8.63 -10.77
C GLN A 360 8.78 7.95 -9.40
N TYR A 361 9.92 7.51 -8.87
CA TYR A 361 10.00 6.89 -7.56
C TYR A 361 9.53 7.86 -6.48
N ASP A 362 10.15 9.03 -6.41
CA ASP A 362 9.81 10.10 -5.47
C ASP A 362 8.30 10.41 -5.52
N ASN A 363 7.77 10.69 -6.71
CA ASN A 363 6.35 11.05 -6.85
C ASN A 363 5.37 9.97 -6.36
N LYS A 364 5.72 8.68 -6.47
CA LYS A 364 4.82 7.56 -6.15
C LYS A 364 5.09 6.90 -4.81
N PHE A 365 6.32 6.97 -4.31
CA PHE A 365 6.83 6.18 -3.18
C PHE A 365 7.66 7.02 -2.20
N ASN A 366 7.38 8.32 -2.07
CA ASN A 366 8.06 9.29 -1.17
C ASN A 366 8.09 8.97 0.34
N LYS A 367 7.71 7.77 0.76
CA LYS A 367 7.80 7.28 2.15
C LYS A 367 8.35 5.86 2.23
N ASP A 368 8.82 5.32 1.12
CA ASP A 368 9.34 3.97 1.00
C ASP A 368 10.88 3.98 1.14
N ASN A 369 11.47 2.79 1.16
CA ASN A 369 12.82 2.54 1.67
C ASN A 369 13.95 3.20 0.86
N TYR A 370 13.70 3.62 -0.39
CA TYR A 370 14.72 4.28 -1.21
C TYR A 370 14.59 5.79 -1.26
N GLU A 371 13.61 6.40 -0.57
CA GLU A 371 13.35 7.84 -0.73
C GLU A 371 14.57 8.70 -0.37
N GLU A 372 15.25 8.41 0.74
CA GLU A 372 16.44 9.18 1.14
C GLU A 372 17.55 9.16 0.08
N VAL A 373 17.81 7.98 -0.49
CA VAL A 373 18.83 7.82 -1.54
C VAL A 373 18.34 8.41 -2.87
N VAL A 374 17.05 8.32 -3.19
CA VAL A 374 16.48 8.90 -4.42
C VAL A 374 16.54 10.42 -4.38
N LEU A 375 16.20 11.06 -3.26
CA LEU A 375 16.33 12.50 -3.08
C LEU A 375 17.80 12.95 -3.21
N TYR A 376 18.72 12.18 -2.61
CA TYR A 376 20.15 12.43 -2.77
C TYR A 376 20.58 12.33 -4.24
N LYS A 377 20.19 11.25 -4.93
CA LYS A 377 20.53 11.03 -6.34
C LYS A 377 19.96 12.12 -7.25
N LEU A 378 18.69 12.49 -7.09
CA LEU A 378 18.07 13.58 -7.83
C LEU A 378 18.78 14.92 -7.58
N CYS A 379 19.15 15.20 -6.32
CA CYS A 379 19.94 16.38 -5.99
C CYS A 379 21.26 16.45 -6.78
N ILE A 380 22.06 15.37 -6.76
CA ILE A 380 23.36 15.32 -7.44
C ILE A 380 23.19 15.38 -8.96
N LEU A 381 22.25 14.61 -9.52
CA LEU A 381 22.03 14.56 -10.96
C LEU A 381 21.56 15.92 -11.51
N TYR A 382 20.78 16.67 -10.73
CA TYR A 382 20.35 18.01 -11.12
C TYR A 382 21.39 19.12 -10.84
N GLU A 383 22.48 18.87 -10.09
CA GLU A 383 23.42 19.91 -9.64
C GLU A 383 23.98 20.78 -10.78
N LYS A 384 24.16 20.23 -11.98
CA LYS A 384 24.64 20.96 -13.17
C LYS A 384 23.59 21.15 -14.26
N ILE A 385 22.38 20.66 -14.05
CA ILE A 385 21.29 20.66 -15.05
C ILE A 385 20.25 21.71 -14.66
N ASP A 386 19.83 21.71 -13.39
CA ASP A 386 18.84 22.63 -12.83
C ASP A 386 19.13 22.83 -11.34
N ASN A 387 19.86 23.92 -11.04
CA ASN A 387 20.28 24.25 -9.68
C ASN A 387 19.08 24.42 -8.73
N ASN A 388 17.92 24.88 -9.22
CA ASN A 388 16.73 25.08 -8.40
C ASN A 388 16.12 23.74 -8.00
N LYS A 389 15.98 22.81 -8.95
CA LYS A 389 15.55 21.43 -8.64
C LYS A 389 16.54 20.74 -7.70
N SER A 390 17.84 20.86 -7.98
CA SER A 390 18.89 20.30 -7.12
C SER A 390 18.78 20.79 -5.68
N LYS A 391 18.69 22.12 -5.47
CA LYS A 391 18.47 22.73 -4.15
C LYS A 391 17.15 22.30 -3.51
N ASN A 392 16.09 22.11 -4.30
CA ASN A 392 14.80 21.64 -3.77
C ASN A 392 14.92 20.22 -3.18
N TYR A 393 15.51 19.28 -3.91
CA TYR A 393 15.73 17.92 -3.44
C TYR A 393 16.67 17.87 -2.22
N ALA A 394 17.74 18.67 -2.21
CA ALA A 394 18.62 18.83 -1.05
C ALA A 394 17.85 19.28 0.21
N ASN A 395 17.03 20.32 0.08
CA ASN A 395 16.22 20.82 1.19
C ASN A 395 15.19 19.79 1.67
N ARG A 396 14.54 19.08 0.75
CA ARG A 396 13.60 18.00 1.10
C ARG A 396 14.28 16.90 1.90
N LEU A 397 15.47 16.45 1.47
CA LEU A 397 16.23 15.43 2.17
C LEU A 397 16.56 15.84 3.61
N ILE A 398 17.09 17.06 3.82
CA ILE A 398 17.42 17.55 5.17
C ILE A 398 16.17 17.70 6.04
N ASN A 399 15.10 18.28 5.50
CA ASN A 399 13.90 18.60 6.27
C ASN A 399 13.08 17.35 6.63
N GLN A 400 12.98 16.39 5.72
CA GLN A 400 12.20 15.17 5.92
C GLN A 400 13.01 14.08 6.62
N TYR A 401 14.32 14.04 6.39
CA TYR A 401 15.23 13.00 6.88
C TYR A 401 16.49 13.61 7.51
N PRO A 402 16.39 14.35 8.63
CA PRO A 402 17.52 15.08 9.22
C PRO A 402 18.67 14.16 9.65
N SER A 403 18.37 12.92 10.04
CA SER A 403 19.36 11.92 10.44
C SER A 403 19.91 11.08 9.28
N SER A 404 19.56 11.40 8.03
CA SER A 404 19.98 10.63 6.85
C SER A 404 21.50 10.63 6.71
N ILE A 405 22.07 9.47 6.39
CA ILE A 405 23.50 9.35 6.03
C ILE A 405 23.84 10.14 4.76
N TYR A 406 22.84 10.48 3.95
CA TYR A 406 22.99 11.23 2.72
C TYR A 406 23.07 12.75 2.95
N ASN A 407 22.83 13.24 4.18
CA ASN A 407 23.06 14.64 4.58
C ASN A 407 24.56 14.94 4.74
N ASN A 408 25.32 14.76 3.66
CA ASN A 408 26.77 14.82 3.63
C ASN A 408 27.30 16.15 3.02
N SER A 409 28.61 16.22 2.79
CA SER A 409 29.28 17.41 2.24
C SER A 409 28.76 17.81 0.85
N ASN A 410 28.31 16.87 0.02
CA ASN A 410 27.75 17.19 -1.30
C ASN A 410 26.42 17.96 -1.16
N ILE A 411 25.54 17.51 -0.27
CA ILE A 411 24.27 18.21 -0.02
C ILE A 411 24.52 19.61 0.53
N LYS A 412 25.46 19.75 1.48
CA LYS A 412 25.86 21.07 2.01
C LYS A 412 26.42 21.98 0.91
N ARG A 413 27.24 21.44 0.00
CA ARG A 413 27.78 22.19 -1.15
C ARG A 413 26.66 22.70 -2.06
N VAL A 414 25.71 21.84 -2.45
CA VAL A 414 24.58 22.23 -3.31
C VAL A 414 23.77 23.37 -2.70
N LEU A 415 23.55 23.35 -1.38
CA LEU A 415 22.80 24.41 -0.69
C LEU A 415 23.57 25.72 -0.54
N ASN A 416 24.90 25.66 -0.43
CA ASN A 416 25.77 26.82 -0.23
C ASN A 416 26.28 27.44 -1.54
N ASN A 417 26.19 26.71 -2.66
CA ASN A 417 26.51 27.25 -3.98
C ASN A 417 25.42 28.25 -4.38
N ASN A 418 25.75 29.53 -4.43
CA ASN A 418 24.85 30.59 -4.88
C ASN A 418 24.58 30.48 -6.38
#